data_AF-A0A550J7S9-F1
#
_entry.id   AF-A0A550J7S9-F1
#
_cell.length_a   1.000
_cell.length_b   1.000
_cell.length_c   1.000
_cell.angle_alpha   90.00
_cell.angle_beta   90.00
_cell.angle_gamma   90.00
#
_symmetry.space_group_name_H-M   'P 1'
#
loop_
_entity.id
_entity.type
_entity.pdbx_description
1 polymer ?
#
loop_
_entity_poly.entity_id
_entity_poly.type
_entity_poly.pdbx_seq_one_letter_code
_entity_poly.pdbx_strand_id
1 'polypeptide(L)' 'MKRTLSTLILTTASASTAFASGAAEGSGFSLVTIVFLGFFALIIATQLLPGLALFITGAKGIFGKGNKEAGSHR' A
#
# COMPACT_ATOMS: atom_id res chain seq x y z
N MET A 1 -3.11 -15.54 -11.83
CA MET A 1 -3.75 -14.21 -11.99
C MET A 1 -4.95 -13.99 -11.07
N LYS A 2 -5.90 -14.93 -10.96
CA LYS A 2 -7.10 -14.75 -10.10
C LYS A 2 -6.80 -14.46 -8.62
N ARG A 3 -5.78 -15.12 -8.05
CA ARG A 3 -5.41 -14.97 -6.62
C ARG A 3 -4.82 -13.59 -6.31
N THR A 4 -4.00 -13.05 -7.20
CA THR A 4 -3.34 -11.75 -7.04
C THR A 4 -4.34 -10.60 -7.10
N LEU A 5 -5.33 -10.70 -7.99
CA LEU A 5 -6.42 -9.73 -8.09
C LEU A 5 -7.32 -9.75 -6.84
N SER A 6 -7.64 -10.93 -6.31
CA SER A 6 -8.40 -11.06 -5.07
C SER A 6 -7.68 -10.47 -3.86
N THR A 7 -6.36 -10.64 -3.74
CA THR A 7 -5.58 -10.04 -2.65
C THR A 7 -5.57 -8.51 -2.75
N LEU A 8 -5.42 -7.96 -3.95
CA LEU A 8 -5.46 -6.50 -4.15
C LEU A 8 -6.82 -5.90 -3.78
N ILE A 9 -7.91 -6.55 -4.21
CA ILE A 9 -9.28 -6.11 -3.90
C ILE A 9 -9.56 -6.21 -2.40
N LEU A 10 -9.13 -7.28 -1.72
CA LEU A 10 -9.29 -7.41 -0.27
C LEU A 10 -8.57 -6.29 0.48
N THR A 11 -7.34 -5.96 0.08
CA THR A 11 -6.55 -4.90 0.70
C THR A 11 -7.22 -3.53 0.50
N THR A 12 -7.68 -3.22 -0.71
CA THR A 12 -8.35 -1.93 -1.00
C THR A 12 -9.74 -1.84 -0.35
N ALA A 13 -10.48 -2.95 -0.26
CA ALA A 13 -11.81 -2.98 0.37
C ALA A 13 -11.75 -2.88 1.90
N SER A 14 -10.64 -3.30 2.53
CA SER A 14 -10.44 -3.17 3.98
C SER A 14 -10.17 -1.73 4.45
N ALA A 15 -9.91 -0.80 3.52
CA ALA A 15 -9.83 0.62 3.81
C ALA A 15 -11.24 1.22 3.92
N SER A 16 -11.94 1.02 5.04
CA SER A 16 -13.22 1.69 5.28
C SER A 16 -13.26 2.51 6.57
N THR A 17 -13.72 3.75 6.33
CA THR A 17 -14.28 4.82 7.18
C THR A 17 -13.67 5.08 8.56
N ALA A 18 -12.97 6.22 8.64
CA ALA A 18 -12.63 6.91 9.87
C ALA A 18 -13.91 7.37 10.60
N PHE A 19 -14.17 6.82 11.79
CA PHE A 19 -15.22 7.29 12.69
C PHE A 19 -14.78 8.59 13.37
N ALA A 20 -15.43 9.70 13.03
CA ALA A 20 -15.36 10.96 13.76
C ALA A 20 -16.22 10.84 15.04
N SER A 21 -15.62 10.45 16.17
CA SER A 21 -16.28 10.54 17.47
C SER A 21 -16.02 11.94 18.05
N GLY A 22 -17.09 12.73 18.16
CA GLY A 22 -17.07 14.10 18.64
C GLY A 22 -16.73 14.25 20.12
N ALA A 23 -16.15 15.41 20.41
CA ALA A 23 -16.07 16.15 21.67
C ALA A 23 -15.55 15.42 22.93
N ALA A 24 -14.31 15.76 23.32
CA ALA A 24 -13.97 15.98 24.74
C ALA A 24 -12.84 17.01 24.83
N GLU A 25 -13.16 18.16 25.42
CA GLU A 25 -12.25 19.27 25.65
C GLU A 25 -11.14 18.87 26.63
N GLY A 26 -9.98 18.55 26.09
CA GLY A 26 -8.74 18.32 26.83
C GLY A 26 -7.58 18.68 25.91
N SER A 27 -6.60 19.41 26.42
CA SER A 27 -5.48 20.00 25.66
C SER A 27 -4.47 18.94 25.14
N GLY A 28 -4.94 17.93 24.42
CA GLY A 28 -4.12 16.82 23.91
C GLY A 28 -4.82 16.04 22.81
N PHE A 29 -4.07 15.16 22.13
CA PHE A 29 -4.65 14.24 21.16
C PHE A 29 -5.61 13.26 21.86
N SER A 30 -6.82 13.14 21.33
CA SER A 30 -7.77 12.13 21.84
C SER A 30 -7.19 10.73 21.67
N LEU A 31 -7.54 9.80 22.56
CA LEU A 31 -7.13 8.39 22.44
C LEU A 31 -7.50 7.80 21.08
N VAL A 32 -8.66 8.18 20.53
CA VAL A 32 -9.09 7.79 19.18
C VAL A 32 -8.12 8.30 18.12
N THR A 33 -7.65 9.54 18.23
CA THR A 33 -6.68 10.11 17.28
C THR A 33 -5.32 9.42 17.36
N ILE A 34 -4.83 9.11 18.56
CA ILE A 34 -3.55 8.40 18.75
C ILE A 34 -3.61 7.00 18.14
N VAL A 35 -4.68 6.25 18.42
CA VAL A 35 -4.87 4.89 17.88
C VAL A 35 -5.05 4.92 16.36
N PHE A 36 -5.82 5.88 15.84
CA PHE A 36 -6.00 6.04 14.40
C PHE A 36 -4.67 6.34 13.69
N LEU A 37 -3.91 7.31 14.19
CA LEU A 37 -2.63 7.69 13.58
C LEU A 37 -1.58 6.58 13.73
N GLY A 38 -1.54 5.91 14.88
CA GLY A 38 -0.66 4.76 15.11
C GLY A 38 -0.99 3.59 14.18
N PHE A 39 -2.26 3.24 14.01
CA PHE A 39 -2.68 2.21 13.06
C PHE A 39 -2.34 2.59 11.62
N PHE A 40 -2.58 3.85 11.23
CA PHE A 40 -2.20 4.34 9.91
C PHE A 40 -0.69 4.24 9.67
N ALA A 41 0.12 4.62 10.66
CA ALA A 41 1.58 4.47 10.59
C ALA A 41 2.02 3.01 10.45
N LEU A 42 1.35 2.07 11.14
CA LEU A 42 1.60 0.63 10.99
C LEU A 42 1.22 0.11 9.59
N ILE A 43 0.13 0.60 8.99
CA ILE A 43 -0.19 0.28 7.60
C ILE A 43 0.93 0.75 6.69
N ILE A 44 1.36 2.02 6.79
CA ILE A 44 2.45 2.56 5.97
C ILE A 44 3.73 1.74 6.17
N ALA A 45 4.11 1.43 7.42
CA ALA A 45 5.32 0.69 7.74
C ALA A 45 5.31 -0.75 7.21
N THR A 46 4.19 -1.45 7.35
CA THR A 46 4.05 -2.85 6.91
C THR A 46 3.90 -2.98 5.39
N GLN A 47 3.32 -1.98 4.74
CA GLN A 47 3.12 -1.96 3.28
C GLN A 47 4.33 -1.39 2.53
N LEU A 48 5.34 -0.87 3.23
CA LEU A 48 6.51 -0.22 2.61
C LEU A 48 7.35 -1.20 1.79
N LEU A 49 7.58 -2.41 2.32
CA LEU A 49 8.27 -3.49 1.59
C LEU A 49 7.49 -3.95 0.33
N PRO A 50 6.21 -4.36 0.42
CA PRO A 50 5.46 -4.78 -0.77
C PRO A 50 5.23 -3.62 -1.75
N GLY A 51 5.02 -2.39 -1.26
CA GLY A 51 4.91 -1.18 -2.10
C GLY A 51 6.21 -0.87 -2.84
N LEU A 52 7.35 -0.95 -2.17
CA LEU A 52 8.66 -0.74 -2.78
C LEU A 52 8.98 -1.83 -3.81
N ALA A 53 8.63 -3.09 -3.54
CA ALA A 53 8.81 -4.18 -4.50
C ALA A 53 7.99 -3.96 -5.78
N LEU A 54 6.73 -3.53 -5.66
CA LEU A 54 5.91 -3.17 -6.82
C LEU A 54 6.44 -1.93 -7.54
N PHE A 55 6.93 -0.94 -6.80
CA PHE A 55 7.53 0.27 -7.37
C PHE A 55 8.80 -0.04 -8.17
N ILE A 56 9.72 -0.83 -7.61
CA ILE A 56 10.97 -1.23 -8.30
C ILE A 56 10.65 -2.07 -9.54
N THR A 57 9.72 -3.01 -9.45
CA THR A 57 9.36 -3.86 -10.61
C THR A 57 8.65 -3.05 -11.70
N GLY A 58 7.75 -2.12 -11.33
CA GLY A 58 7.13 -1.19 -12.27
C GLY A 58 8.12 -0.24 -12.93
N ALA A 59 9.03 0.34 -12.14
CA ALA A 59 10.10 1.21 -12.64
C ALA A 59 11.05 0.45 -13.58
N LYS A 60 11.41 -0.80 -13.25
CA LYS A 60 12.18 -1.66 -14.15
C LYS A 60 11.40 -2.03 -15.43
N GLY A 61 10.08 -2.06 -15.40
CA GLY A 61 9.26 -2.26 -16.61
C GLY A 61 9.21 -1.03 -17.52
N ILE A 62 9.22 0.17 -16.92
CA ILE A 62 9.15 1.45 -17.66
C ILE A 62 10.54 1.85 -18.18
N PHE A 63 11.59 1.71 -17.36
CA PHE A 63 12.96 2.13 -17.68
C PHE A 63 13.87 0.97 -18.11
N GLY A 64 13.38 -0.27 -18.04
CA GLY A 64 14.08 -1.46 -18.52
C GLY A 64 14.12 -1.44 -20.04
N LYS A 65 15.25 -0.97 -20.55
CA LYS A 65 15.67 -1.03 -21.95
C LYS A 65 15.23 -2.37 -22.57
N GLY A 66 14.42 -2.28 -23.64
CA GLY A 66 13.84 -3.41 -24.36
C GLY A 66 14.86 -4.28 -25.10
N ASN A 67 15.80 -4.90 -24.40
CA ASN A 67 16.67 -5.94 -24.96
C ASN A 67 15.92 -7.27 -25.07
N LYS A 68 14.82 -7.24 -25.81
CA LYS A 68 14.22 -8.41 -26.46
C LYS A 68 14.13 -8.09 -27.96
N GLU A 69 15.27 -7.83 -28.57
CA GLU A 69 15.40 -8.06 -30.01
C GLU A 69 16.18 -9.34 -30.24
N ALA A 70 15.47 -10.27 -30.88
CA ALA A 70 15.93 -11.14 -31.96
C ALA A 70 17.27 -11.86 -31.79
N GLY A 71 17.17 -13.18 -31.71
CA GLY A 71 18.13 -14.09 -32.35
C GLY A 71 18.69 -15.17 -31.44
N SER A 72 18.25 -16.40 -31.65
CA SER A 72 19.07 -17.38 -32.41
C SER A 72 18.71 -18.81 -32.03
N HIS A 73 18.21 -19.54 -33.04
CA HIS A 73 18.51 -20.95 -33.29
C HIS A 73 18.30 -21.97 -32.16
N ARG A 74 17.14 -22.63 -32.16
CA ARG A 74 16.96 -24.02 -32.64
C ARG A 74 15.58 -24.56 -32.31
#